data_AF-A0A947CRB7-F1
#
_entry.id   AF-A0A947CRB7-F1
#
_cell.length_a   1.000
_cell.length_b   1.000
_cell.length_c   1.000
_cell.angle_alpha   90.00
_cell.angle_beta   90.00
_cell.angle_gamma   90.00
#
_symmetry.space_group_name_H-M   'P 1'
#
loop_
_entity.id
_entity.type
_entity.pdbx_description
1 polymer ?
#
loop_
_entity_poly.entity_id
_entity_poly.type
_entity_poly.pdbx_seq_one_letter_code
_entity_poly.pdbx_strand_id
1 'polypeptide(L)'
;IGSLLNNIRAGATSYLRGFPERSVFGSQFHLLNLELRQQLINIEEGFATLPLYIRRLHLAALTDVGNAFNGEIDPSDFNLSVGAALRADVVLGYFVPGSLDIGYARGLTSGGVGEFWMLLTGTI
;
A
#
# COMPACT_ATOMS: atom_id res chain seq x y z
N ILE A 1 -7.32 -20.79 3.25
CA ILE A 1 -8.56 -20.13 2.78
C ILE A 1 -8.91 -19.11 3.86
N GLY A 2 -8.79 -17.81 3.60
CA GLY A 2 -9.15 -16.81 4.62
C GLY A 2 -8.33 -15.54 4.54
N SER A 3 -8.92 -14.52 3.94
CA SER A 3 -8.94 -13.15 4.47
C SER A 3 -9.87 -12.32 3.57
N LEU A 4 -11.17 -12.50 3.79
CA LEU A 4 -12.21 -11.58 3.31
C LEU A 4 -12.76 -10.90 4.56
N LEU A 5 -11.91 -10.21 5.32
CA LEU A 5 -12.33 -9.44 6.49
C LEU A 5 -12.29 -7.96 6.12
N ASN A 6 -13.40 -7.31 6.48
CA ASN A 6 -13.71 -5.91 6.22
C ASN A 6 -12.50 -5.00 6.49
N ASN A 7 -11.87 -4.54 5.41
CA ASN A 7 -10.87 -3.51 5.46
C ASN A 7 -11.56 -2.16 5.40
N ILE A 8 -11.43 -1.34 6.44
CA ILE A 8 -11.79 0.07 6.34
C ILE A 8 -10.63 0.75 5.62
N ARG A 9 -10.77 0.89 4.31
CA ARG A 9 -9.80 1.58 3.44
C ARG A 9 -10.15 3.07 3.42
N ALA A 10 -9.29 3.91 3.98
CA ALA A 10 -9.34 5.34 3.77
C ALA A 10 -8.40 5.69 2.61
N GLY A 11 -8.85 5.40 1.39
CA GLY A 11 -8.10 5.66 0.15
C GLY A 11 -8.42 4.65 -0.95
N ALA A 12 -8.45 5.13 -2.20
CA ALA A 12 -8.55 4.28 -3.37
C ALA A 12 -7.15 3.89 -3.82
N THR A 13 -6.61 2.79 -3.27
CA THR A 13 -5.33 2.27 -3.75
C THR A 13 -5.56 1.56 -5.08
N SER A 14 -5.17 2.19 -6.18
CA SER A 14 -5.15 1.57 -7.50
C SER A 14 -4.10 0.45 -7.54
N TYR A 15 -4.24 -0.50 -8.48
CA TYR A 15 -3.22 -1.52 -8.75
C TYR A 15 -1.87 -0.90 -9.17
N LEU A 16 -1.92 0.30 -9.75
CA LEU A 16 -0.79 1.13 -10.07
C LEU A 16 -0.86 2.40 -9.20
N ARG A 17 -0.09 2.42 -8.10
CA ARG A 17 -0.10 3.54 -7.14
C ARG A 17 0.56 4.76 -7.74
N GLY A 18 0.13 5.95 -7.32
CA GLY A 18 0.67 7.23 -7.79
C GLY A 18 0.13 7.65 -9.16
N PHE A 19 -0.99 7.07 -9.60
CA PHE A 19 -1.71 7.48 -10.81
C PHE A 19 -3.20 7.61 -10.50
N PRO A 20 -3.91 8.57 -11.13
CA PRO A 20 -5.35 8.71 -10.93
C PRO A 20 -6.11 7.43 -11.28
N GLU A 21 -7.27 7.24 -10.66
CA GLU A 21 -8.18 6.16 -11.04
C GLU A 21 -8.48 6.22 -12.53
N ARG A 22 -8.54 5.05 -13.19
CA ARG A 22 -8.87 4.92 -14.62
C ARG A 22 -7.93 5.69 -15.55
N SER A 23 -6.71 5.97 -15.10
CA SER A 23 -5.65 6.60 -15.91
C SER A 23 -5.18 5.72 -17.08
N VAL A 24 -5.38 4.41 -17.00
CA VAL A 24 -5.00 3.44 -18.03
C VAL A 24 -6.22 2.64 -18.47
N PHE A 25 -6.36 2.40 -19.77
CA PHE A 25 -7.44 1.63 -20.36
C PHE A 25 -6.95 0.85 -21.58
N GLY A 26 -7.42 -0.39 -21.74
CA GLY A 26 -7.01 -1.24 -22.85
C GLY A 26 -7.58 -2.64 -22.77
N SER A 27 -7.43 -3.41 -23.85
CA SER A 27 -7.83 -4.82 -23.94
C SER A 27 -6.85 -5.77 -23.26
N GLN A 28 -5.64 -5.31 -22.97
CA GLN A 28 -4.63 -6.02 -22.18
C GLN A 28 -4.07 -5.10 -21.09
N PHE A 29 -3.73 -5.68 -19.94
CA PHE A 29 -3.17 -4.98 -18.79
C PHE A 29 -1.92 -5.72 -18.31
N HIS A 30 -0.80 -5.00 -18.22
CA HIS A 30 0.49 -5.53 -17.76
C HIS A 30 0.93 -4.76 -16.52
N LEU A 31 1.25 -5.48 -15.45
CA LEU A 31 1.61 -4.91 -14.16
C LEU A 31 2.71 -5.73 -13.48
N LEU A 32 3.72 -5.03 -12.99
CA LEU A 32 4.76 -5.54 -12.12
C LEU A 32 4.79 -4.69 -10.85
N ASN A 33 4.61 -5.32 -9.70
CA ASN A 33 4.73 -4.69 -8.39
C ASN A 33 5.93 -5.28 -7.65
N LEU A 34 6.85 -4.42 -7.23
CA LEU A 34 7.99 -4.77 -6.39
C LEU A 34 7.81 -4.11 -5.03
N GLU A 35 7.78 -4.92 -3.98
CA GLU A 35 7.69 -4.48 -2.59
C GLU A 35 8.86 -5.09 -1.82
N LEU A 36 9.70 -4.22 -1.24
CA LEU A 36 10.76 -4.61 -0.33
C LEU A 36 10.40 -4.16 1.08
N ARG A 37 10.12 -5.11 1.96
CA ARG A 37 9.68 -4.84 3.34
C ARG A 37 10.75 -5.24 4.35
N GLN A 38 11.08 -4.31 5.23
CA GLN A 38 12.02 -4.49 6.33
C GLN A 38 11.35 -4.19 7.66
N GLN A 39 11.57 -5.03 8.67
CA GLN A 39 11.22 -4.70 10.04
C GLN A 39 12.20 -3.66 10.57
N LEU A 40 11.68 -2.52 11.01
CA LEU A 40 12.49 -1.43 11.57
C LEU A 40 12.72 -1.64 13.06
N ILE A 41 11.63 -1.78 13.82
CA ILE A 41 11.67 -1.79 15.28
C ILE A 41 10.67 -2.81 15.79
N ASN A 42 11.09 -3.58 16.80
CA ASN A 42 10.20 -4.36 17.63
C ASN A 42 9.92 -3.54 18.89
N ILE A 43 8.70 -3.05 19.03
CA ILE A 43 8.25 -2.25 20.17
C ILE A 43 7.44 -3.20 21.03
N GLU A 44 8.09 -3.94 21.91
CA GLU A 44 7.38 -4.84 22.84
C GLU A 44 6.80 -4.08 24.04
N GLU A 45 6.85 -2.74 24.02
CA GLU A 45 6.41 -1.87 25.10
C GLU A 45 5.07 -1.18 24.80
N GLY A 46 4.17 -1.22 25.78
CA GLY A 46 2.98 -0.39 25.78
C GLY A 46 3.28 1.02 26.25
N PHE A 47 2.86 2.03 25.49
CA PHE A 47 2.96 3.42 25.93
C PHE A 47 1.86 3.71 26.97
N ALA A 48 2.20 3.52 28.25
CA ALA A 48 1.32 3.80 29.40
C ALA A 48 -0.01 3.01 29.42
N THR A 49 -1.09 3.62 29.93
CA THR A 49 -2.44 3.04 30.04
C THR A 49 -3.30 3.24 28.79
N LEU A 50 -2.70 3.60 27.65
CA LEU A 50 -3.46 3.79 26.41
C LEU A 50 -3.97 2.45 25.89
N PRO A 51 -5.23 2.36 25.42
CA PRO A 51 -5.79 1.12 24.87
C PRO A 51 -5.26 0.78 23.46
N LEU A 52 -4.13 1.36 23.06
CA LEU A 52 -3.46 1.15 21.77
C LEU A 52 -2.00 0.75 22.03
N TYR A 53 -1.66 -0.49 21.66
CA TYR A 53 -0.31 -1.04 21.79
C TYR A 53 0.30 -1.24 20.41
N ILE A 54 1.41 -0.56 20.11
CA ILE A 54 2.18 -0.80 18.87
C ILE A 54 3.22 -1.88 19.17
N ARG A 55 3.19 -2.99 18.43
CA ARG A 55 4.08 -4.14 18.64
C ARG A 55 5.31 -4.10 17.75
N ARG A 56 5.10 -3.80 16.46
CA ARG A 56 6.17 -3.83 15.47
C ARG A 56 5.95 -2.73 14.46
N LEU A 57 7.04 -2.17 13.97
CA LEU A 57 7.04 -1.21 12.89
C LEU A 57 7.83 -1.79 11.71
N HIS A 58 7.21 -1.79 10.54
CA HIS A 58 7.82 -2.20 9.28
C HIS A 58 7.85 -1.00 8.33
N LEU A 59 8.90 -0.93 7.53
CA LEU A 59 9.02 -0.03 6.39
C LEU A 59 9.03 -0.86 5.12
N ALA A 60 8.26 -0.42 4.13
CA ALA A 60 8.26 -0.97 2.80
C ALA A 60 8.71 0.11 1.81
N ALA A 61 9.61 -0.26 0.91
CA ALA A 61 9.88 0.48 -0.32
C ALA A 61 9.08 -0.19 -1.45
N LEU A 62 8.45 0.63 -2.28
CA LEU A 62 7.45 0.20 -3.26
C LEU A 62 7.86 0.73 -4.63
N THR A 63 7.77 -0.12 -5.65
CA THR A 63 7.94 0.27 -7.04
C THR A 63 6.89 -0.46 -7.87
N ASP A 64 6.10 0.28 -8.63
CA ASP A 64 5.12 -0.31 -9.54
C ASP A 64 5.43 0.09 -10.99
N VAL A 65 5.30 -0.85 -11.91
CA VAL A 65 5.45 -0.63 -13.35
C VAL A 65 4.26 -1.24 -14.05
N GLY A 66 3.49 -0.47 -14.82
CA GLY A 66 2.38 -1.04 -15.56
C GLY A 66 1.70 -0.09 -16.52
N ASN A 67 0.98 -0.65 -17.49
CA ASN A 67 0.07 0.09 -18.35
C ASN A 67 -0.96 -0.88 -18.98
N ALA A 68 -1.99 -0.32 -19.59
CA ALA A 68 -2.94 -1.02 -20.44
C ALA A 68 -2.71 -0.64 -21.91
N PHE A 69 -2.88 -1.61 -22.82
CA PHE A 69 -2.62 -1.42 -24.25
C PHE A 69 -3.78 -1.95 -25.10
N ASN A 70 -3.85 -1.51 -26.35
CA ASN A 70 -4.72 -2.06 -27.38
C ASN A 70 -3.88 -2.49 -28.59
N GLY A 71 -3.34 -3.71 -28.57
CA GLY A 71 -2.50 -4.23 -29.66
C GLY A 71 -1.02 -4.38 -29.31
N GLU A 72 -0.14 -3.69 -30.04
CA GLU A 72 1.31 -3.79 -29.81
C GLU A 72 1.71 -3.13 -28.48
N ILE A 73 2.72 -3.70 -27.82
CA ILE A 73 3.23 -3.22 -26.54
C ILE A 73 4.49 -2.40 -26.82
N ASP A 74 4.44 -1.11 -26.47
CA ASP A 74 5.64 -0.27 -26.45
C ASP A 74 6.18 -0.15 -25.01
N PRO A 75 7.42 -0.61 -24.74
CA PRO A 75 8.06 -0.45 -23.43
C PRO A 75 8.16 0.99 -22.92
N SER A 76 8.14 1.99 -23.82
CA SER A 76 8.24 3.41 -23.45
C SER A 76 6.95 3.99 -22.87
N ASP A 77 5.82 3.34 -23.12
CA ASP A 77 4.51 3.75 -22.60
C ASP A 77 4.25 3.25 -21.17
N PHE A 78 5.14 2.44 -20.59
CA PHE A 78 4.93 1.94 -19.23
C PHE A 78 4.94 3.07 -18.21
N ASN A 79 3.95 3.05 -17.32
CA ASN A 79 3.93 3.96 -16.19
C ASN A 79 4.74 3.38 -15.04
N LEU A 80 5.63 4.20 -14.48
CA LEU A 80 6.49 3.85 -13.36
C LEU A 80 6.08 4.68 -12.15
N SER A 81 5.96 4.05 -10.98
CA SER A 81 5.82 4.73 -9.70
C SER A 81 6.81 4.19 -8.67
N VAL A 82 7.10 5.04 -7.70
CA VAL A 82 7.86 4.67 -6.50
C VAL A 82 7.13 5.19 -5.26
N GLY A 83 7.29 4.48 -4.15
CA GLY A 83 6.64 4.85 -2.91
C GLY A 83 7.29 4.20 -1.69
N ALA A 84 6.76 4.56 -0.53
CA ALA A 84 7.09 3.93 0.72
C ALA A 84 5.85 3.78 1.59
N ALA A 85 5.84 2.77 2.44
CA ALA A 85 4.79 2.57 3.41
C ALA A 85 5.36 2.16 4.76
N LEU A 86 4.75 2.67 5.83
CA LEU A 86 4.95 2.22 7.19
C LEU A 86 3.78 1.35 7.60
N ARG A 87 4.07 0.17 8.16
CA ARG A 87 3.07 -0.70 8.79
C ARG A 87 3.38 -0.82 10.27
N ALA A 88 2.42 -0.43 11.10
CA ALA A 88 2.44 -0.70 12.53
C ALA A 88 1.51 -1.87 12.84
N ASP A 89 2.05 -2.92 13.46
CA ASP A 89 1.24 -3.96 14.09
C ASP A 89 0.69 -3.40 15.40
N VAL A 90 -0.63 -3.41 15.59
CA VAL A 90 -1.28 -2.79 16.75
C VAL A 90 -2.21 -3.78 17.47
N VAL A 91 -2.41 -3.56 18.77
CA VAL A 91 -3.50 -4.18 19.53
C VAL A 91 -4.39 -3.10 20.10
N LEU A 92 -5.65 -3.15 19.72
CA LEU A 92 -6.71 -2.25 20.16
C LEU A 92 -7.48 -2.87 21.32
N GLY A 93 -7.78 -2.07 22.35
CA GLY A 93 -8.63 -2.48 23.47
C GLY A 93 -8.14 -3.73 24.18
N TYR A 94 -6.81 -3.92 24.27
CA TYR A 94 -6.11 -5.06 24.90
C TYR A 94 -6.26 -6.42 24.22
N PHE A 95 -7.26 -6.63 23.36
CA PHE A 95 -7.59 -7.96 22.84
C PHE A 95 -7.77 -8.04 21.31
N VAL A 96 -7.89 -6.91 20.61
CA VAL A 96 -8.17 -6.90 19.17
C VAL A 96 -6.88 -6.63 18.39
N PRO A 97 -6.23 -7.64 17.82
CA PRO A 97 -5.07 -7.42 16.96
C PRO A 97 -5.49 -6.75 15.64
N GLY A 98 -4.65 -5.86 15.16
CA GLY A 98 -4.82 -5.20 13.89
C GLY A 98 -3.51 -4.69 13.33
N SER A 99 -3.58 -3.99 12.20
CA SER A 99 -2.45 -3.28 11.62
C SER A 99 -2.90 -1.94 11.06
N LEU A 100 -2.04 -0.95 11.21
CA LEU A 100 -2.19 0.37 10.62
C LEU A 100 -1.11 0.53 9.55
N ASP A 101 -1.53 0.70 8.31
CA ASP A 101 -0.67 1.03 7.17
C ASP A 101 -0.85 2.49 6.81
N ILE A 102 0.27 3.19 6.64
CA ILE A 102 0.31 4.55 6.11
C ILE A 102 1.34 4.55 5.00
N GLY A 103 0.97 5.02 3.82
CA GLY A 103 1.92 5.05 2.71
C GLY A 103 1.71 6.21 1.77
N TYR A 104 2.76 6.43 0.98
CA TYR A 104 2.80 7.44 -0.05
C TYR A 104 3.50 6.87 -1.29
N ALA A 105 2.95 7.13 -2.46
CA ALA A 105 3.53 6.78 -3.74
C ALA A 105 3.43 7.97 -4.70
N ARG A 106 4.34 7.99 -5.66
CA ARG A 106 4.39 9.02 -6.69
C ARG A 106 4.65 8.38 -8.05
N GLY A 107 3.79 8.68 -9.02
CA GLY A 107 4.05 8.39 -10.42
C GLY A 107 5.20 9.23 -10.94
N LEU A 108 6.15 8.60 -11.62
CA LEU A 108 7.35 9.22 -12.19
C LEU A 108 7.21 9.53 -13.70
N THR A 109 6.22 8.94 -14.36
CA THR A 109 5.93 9.14 -15.78
C THR A 109 4.80 10.15 -15.99
N SER A 110 4.47 10.42 -17.26
CA SER A 110 3.40 11.35 -17.63
C SER A 110 2.07 10.97 -16.97
N GLY A 111 1.37 11.95 -16.40
CA GLY A 111 0.13 11.72 -15.67
C GLY A 111 0.30 11.19 -14.24
N GLY A 112 1.54 11.02 -13.78
CA GLY A 112 1.85 10.66 -12.39
C GLY A 112 1.42 11.73 -11.39
N VAL A 113 0.83 11.27 -10.29
CA VAL A 113 0.39 12.11 -9.16
C VAL A 113 0.99 11.60 -7.85
N GLY A 114 0.93 12.41 -6.80
CA GLY A 114 1.18 11.96 -5.44
C GLY A 114 -0.08 11.32 -4.86
N GLU A 115 0.04 10.09 -4.39
CA GLU A 115 -1.04 9.34 -3.75
C GLU A 115 -0.65 9.02 -2.31
N PHE A 116 -1.49 9.45 -1.37
CA PHE A 116 -1.38 9.09 0.03
C PHE A 116 -2.51 8.11 0.37
N TRP A 117 -2.20 7.07 1.15
CA TRP A 117 -3.21 6.16 1.64
C TRP A 117 -3.00 5.83 3.11
N MET A 118 -4.11 5.50 3.75
CA MET A 118 -4.14 4.93 5.09
C MET A 118 -5.09 3.74 5.09
N LEU A 119 -4.63 2.65 5.70
CA LEU A 119 -5.41 1.43 5.82
C LEU A 119 -5.35 0.93 7.26
N LEU A 120 -6.52 0.80 7.88
CA LEU A 120 -6.68 0.10 9.14
C LEU A 120 -7.26 -1.29 8.85
N THR A 121 -6.50 -2.31 9.19
CA THR A 121 -6.92 -3.72 9.06
C THR A 121 -7.15 -4.27 10.45
N GLY A 122 -8.40 -4.59 10.79
CA GLY A 122 -8.74 -5.33 12.00
C GLY A 122 -8.77 -6.83 11.71
N THR A 123 -8.18 -7.63 12.60
CA THR A 123 -8.33 -9.10 12.56
C THR A 123 -9.31 -9.49 13.66
N ILE A 124 -10.48 -9.95 13.27
CA ILE A 124 -11.56 -10.41 14.16
C ILE A 124 -11.63 -11.93 14.17
#